data_AF-A0A3C0B3V5-F1
#
_entry.id   AF-A0A3C0B3V5-F1
#
_cell.length_a   1.000
_cell.length_b   1.000
_cell.length_c   1.000
_cell.angle_alpha   90.00
_cell.angle_beta   90.00
_cell.angle_gamma   90.00
#
_symmetry.space_group_name_H-M   'P 1'
#
loop_
_entity.id
_entity.type
_entity.pdbx_description
1 polymer ?
#
loop_
_entity_poly.entity_id
_entity_poly.type
_entity_poly.pdbx_seq_one_letter_code
_entity_poly.pdbx_strand_id
1 'polypeptide(L)' 'MINFYLSILDFFMELFYNQSPGEVLDQLQTDKQQGLSAAEARKRLDEYGANSLSTKGSKSFLKMFVAQF' A
#
# COMPACT_ATOMS: atom_id res chain seq x y z
N MET A 1 -20.99 -13.39 18.72
CA MET A 1 -19.60 -13.27 19.25
C MET A 1 -18.62 -14.20 18.55
N ILE A 2 -18.92 -15.49 18.33
CA ILE A 2 -18.00 -16.45 17.65
C ILE A 2 -17.60 -16.02 16.22
N ASN A 3 -18.55 -15.53 15.41
CA ASN A 3 -18.27 -15.12 14.02
C ASN A 3 -17.32 -13.92 13.89
N PHE A 4 -17.20 -13.08 14.92
CA PHE A 4 -16.29 -11.92 14.91
C PHE A 4 -14.84 -12.35 15.14
N TYR A 5 -14.61 -13.35 16.00
CA TYR A 5 -13.27 -13.88 16.23
C TYR A 5 -12.75 -14.68 15.04
N LEU A 6 -13.63 -15.44 14.37
CA LEU A 6 -13.30 -16.12 13.12
C LEU A 6 -12.87 -15.13 12.03
N SER A 7 -13.63 -14.03 11.80
CA SER A 7 -13.24 -13.07 10.76
C SER A 7 -11.95 -12.32 11.07
N ILE A 8 -11.67 -12.05 12.35
CA ILE A 8 -10.39 -11.45 12.76
C ILE A 8 -9.23 -12.44 12.52
N LEU A 9 -9.41 -13.71 12.87
CA LEU A 9 -8.40 -14.74 12.66
C LEU A 9 -8.12 -14.93 11.16
N ASP A 10 -9.16 -14.96 10.33
CA ASP A 10 -9.06 -15.03 8.87
C ASP A 10 -8.29 -13.81 8.33
N PHE A 11 -8.61 -12.60 8.79
CA PHE A 11 -7.87 -11.39 8.43
C PHE A 11 -6.38 -11.45 8.82
N PHE A 12 -6.04 -11.97 10.00
CA PHE A 12 -4.64 -12.12 10.40
C PHE A 12 -3.91 -13.20 9.58
N MET A 13 -4.61 -14.25 9.15
CA MET A 13 -4.05 -15.28 8.28
C MET A 13 -3.78 -14.78 6.86
N GLU A 14 -4.51 -13.77 6.38
CA GLU A 14 -4.23 -13.11 5.09
C GLU A 14 -2.99 -12.20 5.11
N LEU A 15 -2.45 -11.87 6.30
CA LEU A 15 -1.27 -11.02 6.38
C LEU A 15 -0.02 -11.76 5.89
N PHE A 16 0.73 -11.13 4.99
CA PHE A 16 1.93 -11.72 4.37
C PHE A 16 2.96 -12.27 5.37
N TYR A 17 3.01 -11.76 6.62
CA TYR A 17 3.99 -12.21 7.61
C TYR A 17 3.79 -13.66 8.09
N ASN A 18 2.58 -14.22 7.93
CA ASN A 18 2.26 -15.61 8.29
C ASN A 18 2.48 -16.61 7.14
N GLN A 19 2.86 -16.13 5.96
CA GLN A 19 2.96 -16.93 4.75
C GLN A 19 4.43 -17.26 4.44
N SER A 20 4.65 -18.37 3.74
CA SER A 20 5.98 -18.70 3.23
C SER A 20 6.39 -17.72 2.12
N PRO A 21 7.70 -17.53 1.89
CA PRO A 21 8.16 -16.66 0.80
C PRO A 21 7.62 -17.06 -0.58
N GLY A 22 7.39 -18.36 -0.82
CA GLY A 22 6.83 -18.85 -2.09
C GLY A 22 5.38 -18.42 -2.28
N GLU A 23 4.54 -18.59 -1.26
CA GLU A 23 3.14 -18.17 -1.29
C GLU A 23 3.00 -16.66 -1.50
N VAL A 24 3.86 -15.86 -0.85
CA VAL A 24 3.89 -14.40 -1.04
C VAL A 24 4.31 -14.04 -2.48
N LEU A 25 5.32 -14.71 -3.03
CA LEU A 25 5.76 -14.47 -4.42
C LEU A 25 4.68 -14.82 -5.45
N ASP A 26 3.95 -15.93 -5.23
CA ASP A 26 2.85 -16.35 -6.08
C ASP A 26 1.68 -15.37 -6.01
N GLN A 27 1.30 -14.91 -4.81
CA GLN A 27 0.26 -13.91 -4.61
C GLN A 27 0.64 -12.55 -5.25
N LEU A 28 1.90 -12.13 -5.12
CA LEU A 28 2.41 -10.90 -5.72
C LEU A 28 2.73 -11.07 -7.22
N GLN A 29 2.58 -12.28 -7.78
CA GLN A 29 2.90 -12.65 -9.16
C GLN A 29 4.28 -12.11 -9.58
N THR A 30 5.29 -12.36 -8.74
CA THR A 30 6.62 -11.78 -8.90
C THR A 30 7.67 -12.88 -8.93
N ASP A 31 8.64 -12.76 -9.84
CA ASP A 31 9.75 -13.69 -9.89
C ASP A 31 10.75 -13.43 -8.75
N LYS A 32 11.25 -14.50 -8.13
CA LYS A 32 12.15 -14.41 -6.98
C LYS A 32 13.50 -13.79 -7.32
N GLN A 33 14.01 -14.03 -8.52
CA GLN A 33 15.36 -13.62 -8.94
C GLN A 33 15.34 -12.33 -9.76
N GLN A 34 14.35 -12.18 -10.63
CA GLN A 34 14.24 -11.10 -11.61
C GLN A 34 13.29 -10.00 -11.15
N GLY A 35 12.42 -10.27 -10.16
CA GLY A 35 11.43 -9.32 -9.68
C GLY A 35 10.35 -9.03 -10.73
N LEU A 36 9.92 -7.78 -10.79
CA LEU A 36 8.91 -7.32 -11.75
C LEU A 36 9.54 -6.89 -13.06
N SER A 37 8.83 -7.14 -14.16
CA SER A 37 9.13 -6.48 -15.42
C SER A 37 8.88 -4.97 -15.31
N ALA A 38 9.58 -4.17 -16.12
CA ALA A 38 9.37 -2.73 -16.16
C ALA A 38 7.92 -2.35 -16.53
N ALA A 39 7.27 -3.14 -17.39
CA ALA A 39 5.88 -2.93 -17.79
C ALA A 39 4.91 -3.15 -16.61
N GLU A 40 5.12 -4.22 -15.84
CA GLU A 40 4.30 -4.53 -14.67
C GLU A 40 4.52 -3.52 -13.54
N ALA A 41 5.77 -3.11 -13.30
CA ALA A 41 6.08 -2.04 -12.35
C ALA A 41 5.39 -0.73 -12.71
N ARG A 42 5.37 -0.37 -14.01
CA ARG A 42 4.67 0.82 -14.49
C ARG A 42 3.16 0.73 -14.30
N LYS A 43 2.57 -0.42 -14.66
CA LYS A 43 1.14 -0.69 -14.46
C LYS A 43 0.74 -0.52 -12.99
N ARG A 44 1.52 -1.08 -12.05
CA ARG A 44 1.25 -0.96 -10.61
C ARG A 44 1.41 0.48 -10.10
N LEU A 45 2.38 1.23 -10.64
CA LEU A 45 2.53 2.65 -10.30
C LEU A 45 1.32 3.47 -10.76
N ASP A 46 0.76 3.15 -11.93
CA ASP A 46 -0.45 3.80 -12.44
C ASP A 46 -1.71 3.38 -11.64
N GLU A 47 -1.78 2.14 -11.15
CA GLU A 47 -2.91 1.60 -10.38
C GLU A 47 -2.93 2.06 -8.91
N TYR A 48 -1.79 1.96 -8.22
CA TYR A 48 -1.70 2.23 -6.77
C TYR A 48 -1.12 3.60 -6.44
N GLY A 49 -0.50 4.26 -7.40
CA GLY A 49 0.23 5.51 -7.19
C GLY A 49 1.61 5.30 -6.58
N ALA A 50 2.33 6.40 -6.39
CA ALA A 50 3.63 6.38 -5.76
C ALA A 50 3.52 5.99 -4.28
N ASN A 51 4.46 5.17 -3.79
CA ASN A 51 4.59 4.84 -2.37
C ASN A 51 5.15 6.04 -1.59
N SER A 52 4.33 7.07 -1.47
CA SER A 52 4.65 8.31 -0.77
C SER A 52 3.39 8.85 -0.11
N LEU A 53 3.52 9.32 1.12
CA LEU A 53 2.42 9.99 1.80
C LEU A 53 2.09 11.30 1.08
N SER A 54 0.82 11.52 0.81
CA SER A 54 0.35 12.80 0.30
C SER A 54 0.72 13.91 1.30
N THR A 55 1.54 14.86 0.86
CA THR A 55 1.87 16.00 1.71
C THR A 55 0.63 16.87 1.85
N LYS A 56 0.34 17.31 3.08
CA LYS A 56 -0.69 18.32 3.28
C LYS A 56 -0.15 19.60 2.66
N GLY A 57 -0.82 20.11 1.63
CA GLY A 57 -0.39 21.32 0.93
C GLY A 57 -0.03 22.42 1.92
N SER A 58 1.12 23.06 1.71
CA SER A 58 1.52 24.19 2.55
C SER A 58 0.47 25.28 2.45
N LYS A 59 0.19 25.98 3.56
CA LYS A 59 -0.64 27.18 3.48
C LYS A 59 0.13 28.18 2.62
N SER A 60 -0.50 28.66 1.55
CA SER A 60 0.06 29.77 0.77
C SER A 60 0.31 30.96 1.71
N PHE A 61 1.44 31.63 1.54
CA PHE A 61 1.79 32.83 2.32
C PHE A 61 0.67 33.86 2.31
N LEU A 62 0.04 34.09 1.16
CA LEU A 62 -1.09 35.02 1.03
C LEU A 62 -2.30 34.60 1.89
N LYS A 63 -2.59 33.30 1.93
CA LYS A 63 -3.66 32.74 2.78
C LYS A 63 -3.33 32.90 4.27
N MET A 64 -2.05 32.84 4.65
CA MET A 64 -1.63 33.11 6.02
C MET A 64 -1.73 34.59 6.37
N PHE A 65 -1.33 35.49 5.45
CA PHE A 65 -1.39 36.94 5.65
C PHE A 65 -2.83 37.42 5.88
N VAL A 66 -3.79 37.05 5.02
CA VAL A 66 -5.20 37.44 5.18
C VAL A 66 -5.82 36.86 6.45
N ALA A 67 -5.36 35.71 6.94
CA ALA A 67 -5.90 35.13 8.17
C ALA A 67 -5.44 35.84 9.47
N GLN A 68 -4.46 36.75 9.39
CA GLN A 68 -3.90 37.47 10.54
C GLN A 68 -4.49 38.88 10.72
N PHE A 69 -5.21 39.41 9.73
CA PHE A 69 -5.82 40.74 9.72
C PHE A 69 -7.33 40.64 9.53
#